data_AF-A0A9D0Q2H6-F1
#
_entry.id   AF-A0A9D0Q2H6-F1
#
_cell.length_a   1.000
_cell.length_b   1.000
_cell.length_c   1.000
_cell.angle_alpha   90.00
_cell.angle_beta   90.00
_cell.angle_gamma   90.00
#
_symmetry.space_group_name_H-M   'P 1'
#
loop_
_entity.id
_entity.type
_entity.pdbx_description
1 polymer ?
#
loop_
_entity_poly.entity_id
_entity_poly.type
_entity_poly.pdbx_seq_one_letter_code
_entity_poly.pdbx_strand_id
1 'polypeptide(L)' 'MNTVEIIREDLSATQVMAIRKEELAKGHNVNIRRIHSELVEIEITHNNNVIDITPEEYAVIYNDTSKQNTTV' A
#
# COMPACT_ATOMS: atom_id res chain seq x y z
N MET A 1 -1.21 8.23 -3.73
CA MET A 1 -1.44 8.00 -5.18
C MET A 1 -0.75 6.70 -5.52
N ASN A 2 -1.49 5.71 -6.03
CA ASN A 2 -0.89 4.48 -6.54
C ASN A 2 -0.22 4.80 -7.88
N THR A 3 1.00 4.34 -8.07
CA THR A 3 1.69 4.45 -9.36
C THR A 3 1.50 3.16 -10.13
N VAL A 4 1.28 3.26 -11.43
CA VAL A 4 1.06 2.12 -12.32
C VAL A 4 2.20 2.09 -13.33
N GLU A 5 2.93 0.98 -13.36
CA GLU A 5 3.96 0.68 -14.34
C GLU A 5 3.41 -0.32 -15.37
N ILE A 6 3.73 -0.11 -16.65
CA ILE A 6 3.30 -0.98 -17.75
C ILE A 6 4.53 -1.43 -18.52
N ILE A 7 4.76 -2.74 -18.54
CA ILE A 7 5.83 -3.40 -19.29
C ILE A 7 5.20 -4.10 -20.49
N ARG A 8 5.73 -3.89 -21.70
CA ARG A 8 5.29 -4.57 -22.93
C ARG A 8 6.48 -5.19 -23.64
N GLU A 9 6.66 -6.49 -23.46
CA GLU A 9 7.83 -7.21 -23.95
C GLU A 9 7.45 -8.62 -24.41
N ASP A 10 8.27 -9.19 -25.30
CA ASP A 10 8.20 -10.59 -25.69
C ASP A 10 8.80 -11.44 -24.56
N LEU A 11 7.94 -12.06 -23.75
CA LEU A 11 8.34 -12.82 -22.58
C LEU A 11 7.80 -14.25 -22.65
N SER A 12 8.68 -15.20 -22.37
CA SER A 12 8.28 -16.58 -22.15
C SER A 12 7.40 -16.71 -20.91
N ALA A 13 6.58 -17.77 -20.86
CA ALA A 13 5.73 -18.04 -19.70
C ALA A 13 6.52 -18.10 -18.37
N THR A 14 7.74 -18.63 -18.40
CA THR A 14 8.62 -18.71 -17.24
C THR A 14 9.04 -17.33 -16.74
N GLN A 15 9.41 -16.42 -17.65
CA GLN A 15 9.78 -15.05 -17.30
C GLN A 15 8.60 -14.27 -16.71
N VAL A 16 7.42 -14.40 -17.33
CA VAL A 16 6.18 -13.78 -16.83
C VAL A 16 5.86 -14.25 -15.42
N MET A 17 6.01 -15.56 -15.15
CA MET A 17 5.77 -16.11 -13.81
C MET A 17 6.82 -15.65 -12.79
N ALA A 18 8.08 -15.48 -13.20
CA ALA A 18 9.13 -14.94 -12.34
C ALA A 18 8.81 -13.50 -11.92
N ILE A 19 8.47 -12.63 -12.88
CA ILE A 19 8.08 -11.23 -12.62
C ILE A 19 6.87 -11.18 -11.69
N ARG A 20 5.82 -11.95 -12.00
CA ARG A 20 4.62 -12.02 -11.17
C ARG A 20 4.93 -12.41 -9.73
N LYS A 21 5.77 -13.43 -9.54
CA LYS A 21 6.13 -13.93 -8.21
C LYS A 21 6.91 -12.88 -7.42
N GLU A 22 7.86 -12.21 -8.05
CA GLU A 22 8.70 -11.20 -7.41
C GLU A 22 7.88 -9.97 -6.99
N GLU A 23 7.04 -9.45 -7.87
CA GLU A 23 6.25 -8.23 -7.60
C GLU A 23 5.12 -8.49 -6.58
N LEU A 24 4.48 -9.67 -6.62
CA LEU A 24 3.55 -10.07 -5.56
C LEU A 24 4.24 -10.19 -4.20
N ALA A 25 5.50 -10.66 -4.16
CA ALA A 25 6.26 -10.75 -2.90
C ALA A 25 6.62 -9.37 -2.33
N LYS A 26 6.70 -8.35 -3.18
CA LYS A 26 6.85 -6.93 -2.79
C LYS A 26 5.53 -6.29 -2.32
N GLY A 27 4.40 -7.01 -2.40
CA GLY A 27 3.08 -6.50 -2.04
C GLY A 27 2.43 -5.64 -3.12
N HIS A 28 2.97 -5.66 -4.34
CA HIS A 28 2.36 -5.00 -5.50
C HIS A 28 1.27 -5.87 -6.11
N ASN A 29 0.30 -5.23 -6.77
CA ASN A 29 -0.66 -5.95 -7.58
C ASN A 29 -0.14 -6.08 -9.00
N VAL A 30 -0.26 -7.28 -9.58
CA VAL A 30 0.23 -7.57 -10.93
C VAL A 30 -0.91 -8.11 -11.78
N ASN A 31 -1.16 -7.46 -12.91
CA ASN A 31 -2.07 -7.92 -13.95
C ASN A 31 -1.29 -8.26 -15.23
N ILE A 32 -1.63 -9.36 -15.88
CA ILE A 32 -0.91 -9.85 -17.05
C ILE A 32 -1.91 -10.08 -18.17
N ARG A 33 -1.69 -9.42 -19.31
CA ARG A 33 -2.47 -9.62 -20.53
C ARG A 33 -1.57 -10.10 -21.65
N ARG A 34 -1.92 -11.22 -22.28
CA ARG A 34 -1.23 -11.66 -23.49
C ARG A 34 -1.79 -10.90 -24.70
N ILE A 35 -0.92 -10.21 -25.43
CA ILE A 35 -1.29 -9.45 -26.64
C ILE A 35 -1.15 -10.34 -27.88
N HIS A 36 -0.03 -11.05 -28.02
CA HIS A 36 0.17 -12.11 -29.03
C HIS A 36 1.02 -13.26 -28.47
N SER A 37 1.46 -14.20 -29.32
CA SER A 37 2.12 -15.45 -28.87
C SER A 37 3.22 -15.25 -27.81
N GLU A 38 4.06 -14.22 -27.95
CA GLU A 38 5.19 -13.93 -27.07
C GLU A 38 5.06 -12.55 -26.40
N LEU A 39 4.41 -11.58 -27.04
CA LEU A 39 4.18 -10.25 -26.46
C LEU A 39 3.11 -10.28 -25.39
N VAL A 40 3.52 -9.87 -24.21
CA VAL A 40 2.68 -9.70 -23.03
C VAL A 40 2.76 -8.26 -22.54
N GLU A 41 1.65 -7.79 -21.99
CA GLU A 41 1.58 -6.57 -21.20
C GLU A 41 1.47 -6.97 -19.73
N ILE A 42 2.38 -6.47 -18.91
CA ILE A 42 2.37 -6.63 -17.47
C ILE A 42 2.13 -5.26 -16.85
N GLU A 43 1.02 -5.15 -16.12
CA GLU A 43 0.65 -3.95 -15.37
C GLU A 43 0.95 -4.19 -13.88
N ILE A 44 1.81 -3.36 -13.30
CA ILE A 44 2.19 -3.42 -11.90
C ILE A 44 1.63 -2.18 -11.20
N THR A 45 0.80 -2.40 -10.20
CA THR A 45 0.29 -1.32 -9.33
C THR A 45 1.08 -1.30 -8.04
N HIS A 46 1.87 -0.25 -7.84
CA HIS A 46 2.61 -0.02 -6.61
C HIS A 46 1.68 0.62 -5.59
N ASN A 47 1.38 -0.15 -4.54
CA ASN A 47 0.61 0.33 -3.41
C ASN A 47 1.56 1.05 -2.44
N ASN A 48 1.68 2.39 -2.57
CA ASN A 48 2.45 3.23 -1.65
C ASN A 48 1.73 3.39 -0.30
N ASN A 49 1.49 2.30 0.42
CA ASN A 49 0.91 2.36 1.76
C ASN A 49 2.02 2.36 2.82
N VAL A 50 2.69 3.50 2.95
CA VAL A 50 3.28 3.87 4.24
C VAL A 50 2.19 4.60 5.00
N ILE A 51 1.39 3.85 5.77
CA ILE A 51 0.58 4.46 6.83
C ILE A 51 1.51 4.57 8.03
N ASP A 52 2.09 5.75 8.23
CA ASP A 52 2.83 6.05 9.44
C ASP A 52 1.81 6.33 10.55
N ILE A 53 1.55 5.31 11.37
CA ILE A 53 0.63 5.43 12.50
C ILE A 53 1.41 6.05 13.65
N THR A 54 1.56 7.38 13.64
CA THR A 54 2.00 8.09 14.84
C THR A 54 0.88 7.98 15.88
N PRO A 55 1.13 7.42 17.08
CA PRO A 55 0.13 7.47 18.14
C PRO A 55 -0.12 8.94 18.50
N GLU A 56 -1.29 9.48 18.17
CA GLU A 56 -1.73 10.75 18.74
C GLU A 56 -1.97 10.50 20.23
N GLU A 57 -1.08 11.04 21.06
CA GLU A 57 -1.23 11.03 22.50
C GLU A 57 -2.40 11.95 22.85
N TYR A 58 -3.60 11.37 22.98
CA TYR A 58 -4.77 12.10 23.48
C TYR A 58 -4.49 12.48 24.94
N ALA A 59 -4.04 13.72 25.16
CA ALA A 59 -3.91 14.28 26.49
C ALA A 59 -5.29 14.34 27.15
N VAL A 60 -5.57 13.41 28.06
CA VAL A 60 -6.78 13.42 28.87
C VAL A 60 -6.68 14.58 29.86
N ILE A 61 -7.37 15.68 29.57
CA ILE A 61 -7.49 16.80 30.51
C ILE A 61 -8.52 16.41 31.57
N TYR A 62 -8.06 15.88 32.70
CA TYR A 62 -8.90 15.72 33.88
C TYR A 62 -9.14 17.09 34.53
N ASN A 63 -10.26 17.73 34.22
CA ASN A 63 -10.73 18.89 34.97
C ASN A 63 -11.33 18.41 36.31
N ASP A 64 -10.48 18.26 37.33
CA ASP A 64 -10.95 18.07 38.70
C ASP A 64 -11.60 19.38 39.18
N THR A 65 -12.93 19.44 39.11
CA THR A 65 -13.72 20.59 39.55
C THR A 65 -14.15 20.46 41.02
N SER A 66 -13.58 19.54 41.80
CA SER A 66 -14.04 19.23 43.17
C SER A 66 -13.35 20.03 44.28
N LYS A 67 -12.82 21.22 43.99
CA LYS A 67 -12.42 22.15 45.04
C LYS A 67 -12.80 23.55 44.63
N GLN A 68 -13.89 24.05 45.19
CA GLN A 68 -14.05 25.37 45.82
C GLN A 68 -15.56 25.51 46.08
N ASN A 69 -15.95 25.33 47.34
CA ASN A 69 -17.07 26.02 48.00
C ASN A 69 -16.90 25.79 49.50
N THR A 70 -16.13 26.67 50.13
CA THR A 70 -16.14 26.94 51.56
C THR A 70 -16.32 28.44 51.71
N THR A 71 -17.07 28.85 52.75
CA THR A 71 -17.50 30.22 53.12
C THR A 71 -18.84 30.58 52.47
N VAL A 72 -19.94 30.77 53.20
CA VAL A 72 -20.19 31.40 54.51
C VAL A 72 -21.14 30.60 55.39
#